data_AF-Q22YJ0-F1
#
_entry.id   AF-Q22YJ0-F1
#
_cell.length_a   1.000
_cell.length_b   1.000
_cell.length_c   1.000
_cell.angle_alpha   90.00
_cell.angle_beta   90.00
_cell.angle_gamma   90.00
#
_symmetry.space_group_name_H-M   'P 1'
#
loop_
_entity.id
_entity.type
_entity.pdbx_description
1 polymer ?
#
loop_
_entity_poly.entity_id
_entity_poly.type
_entity_poly.pdbx_seq_one_letter_code
_entity_poly.pdbx_strand_id
1 'polypeptide(L)'
;MNKLLGILAIMSITASCVNATAGDDVNCGTANSAGGMASDCNGCGANSTIQGLFSASGASNCKVTDCMADPGSNLNGWMCKSCNNVSGANGAYYQGMIYFEGFQCVVQCDPGSAPDSNNICQAVGGGQVSCGTPSFPFSTDCIPCVKDASKQNLFSPNISPNCSVKDCTVDPGSDLNGWMCKSCNSNLKAHSVYSAGTFFSGSACVASCPTGYVADSNNNCQATNGGDVGCGTAGTAGGKATDCKGCGANSTIQGLFSVSGTPNCKVTDCTANPGSNLNGWMCKSCNGAFNAHTAYSAGKLLSGTACVASCPTGYAADSNNTCQATNGGDVDCGTAGTAGGKATDCNGCGSNSTIQGLFSVSGTPNCKVTDCTANPGSNLNGWMCKSCNGAFNAHTAYSAGKLLSGTACVASCPTGYAADSNNICQADPISTTSSYLLTLAFTILLLCLLI
;
A
#
# COMPACT_ATOMS: atom_id res chain seq x y z
N MET A 1 40.07 -106.51 12.02
CA MET A 1 39.21 -105.50 12.67
C MET A 1 40.09 -104.31 13.01
N ASN A 2 39.83 -103.04 12.71
CA ASN A 2 38.80 -102.35 11.93
C ASN A 2 39.30 -100.89 11.79
N LYS A 3 39.31 -100.35 10.55
CA LYS A 3 39.08 -98.94 10.15
C LYS A 3 39.93 -97.86 10.86
N LEU A 4 40.97 -97.23 10.30
CA LEU A 4 41.17 -96.52 9.02
C LEU A 4 39.99 -95.65 8.53
N LEU A 5 40.30 -94.36 8.31
CA LEU A 5 39.53 -93.22 7.76
C LEU A 5 38.78 -92.32 8.76
N GLY A 6 39.16 -91.03 8.78
CA GLY A 6 38.36 -89.99 9.43
C GLY A 6 38.96 -88.60 9.65
N ILE A 7 39.67 -88.03 8.66
CA ILE A 7 39.73 -86.58 8.38
C ILE A 7 40.41 -85.67 9.43
N LEU A 8 41.70 -85.42 9.21
CA LEU A 8 42.41 -84.21 9.65
C LEU A 8 42.25 -83.17 8.53
N ALA A 9 41.16 -82.40 8.54
CA ALA A 9 40.96 -81.30 7.60
C ALA A 9 41.77 -80.09 8.09
N ILE A 10 42.90 -79.86 7.42
CA ILE A 10 43.60 -78.58 7.41
C ILE A 10 42.60 -77.54 6.90
N MET A 11 42.05 -76.71 7.79
CA MET A 11 41.43 -75.45 7.41
C MET A 11 42.54 -74.49 6.94
N SER A 12 43.05 -74.74 5.74
CA SER A 12 43.62 -73.70 4.91
C SER A 12 42.45 -72.84 4.47
N ILE A 13 42.17 -71.79 5.24
CA ILE A 13 41.45 -70.63 4.75
C ILE A 13 42.31 -70.11 3.60
N THR A 14 41.96 -70.55 2.39
CA THR A 14 42.28 -69.76 1.21
C THR A 14 41.56 -68.44 1.46
N ALA A 15 42.32 -67.40 1.80
CA ALA A 15 41.87 -66.06 1.56
C ALA A 15 41.64 -66.00 0.05
N SER A 16 40.42 -66.32 -0.37
CA SER A 16 39.94 -65.99 -1.69
C SER A 16 40.15 -64.50 -1.80
N CYS A 17 41.21 -64.11 -2.52
CA CYS A 17 41.44 -62.76 -2.96
C CYS A 17 40.17 -62.32 -3.68
N VAL A 18 39.31 -61.61 -2.96
CA VAL A 18 38.17 -60.92 -3.56
C VAL A 18 38.83 -59.89 -4.45
N ASN A 19 38.80 -60.12 -5.77
CA ASN A 19 39.43 -59.23 -6.73
C ASN A 19 38.79 -57.86 -6.60
N ALA A 20 39.48 -56.90 -5.98
CA ALA A 20 38.99 -55.53 -5.84
C ALA A 20 38.45 -55.03 -7.19
N THR A 21 37.17 -54.68 -7.22
CA THR A 21 36.53 -54.17 -8.43
C THR A 21 36.58 -52.65 -8.34
N ALA A 22 37.49 -52.06 -9.09
CA ALA A 22 37.63 -50.61 -9.15
C ALA A 22 36.36 -49.97 -9.74
N GLY A 23 36.06 -48.75 -9.30
CA GLY A 23 34.95 -47.95 -9.82
C GLY A 23 35.23 -47.30 -11.17
N ASP A 24 34.22 -46.58 -11.65
CA ASP A 24 34.27 -45.69 -12.80
C ASP A 24 34.95 -44.35 -12.44
N ASP A 25 35.40 -43.65 -13.48
CA ASP A 25 36.08 -42.37 -13.35
C ASP A 25 35.14 -41.25 -12.85
N VAL A 26 35.60 -40.52 -11.84
CA VAL A 26 35.00 -39.29 -11.31
C VAL A 26 35.98 -38.13 -11.34
N ASN A 27 35.51 -36.97 -11.77
CA ASN A 27 36.35 -35.78 -11.97
C ASN A 27 36.56 -34.98 -10.67
N CYS A 28 37.25 -35.59 -9.71
CA CYS A 28 37.55 -34.99 -8.40
C CYS A 28 39.06 -34.89 -8.12
N GLY A 29 39.91 -35.26 -9.07
CA GLY A 29 41.36 -35.14 -8.97
C GLY A 29 41.88 -33.79 -9.47
N THR A 30 43.08 -33.42 -9.03
CA THR A 30 43.77 -32.23 -9.55
C THR A 30 44.50 -32.60 -10.85
N ALA A 31 44.22 -31.90 -11.95
CA ALA A 31 44.97 -32.08 -13.19
C ALA A 31 46.45 -31.72 -12.96
N ASN A 32 47.36 -32.59 -13.40
CA ASN A 32 48.77 -32.21 -13.36
C ASN A 32 49.06 -31.05 -14.33
N SER A 33 50.16 -30.31 -14.09
CA SER A 33 50.55 -29.13 -14.88
C SER A 33 50.87 -29.39 -16.36
N ALA A 34 50.85 -30.66 -16.80
CA ALA A 34 51.03 -31.09 -18.18
C ALA A 34 49.72 -31.56 -18.85
N GLY A 35 48.56 -31.41 -18.20
CA GLY A 35 47.26 -31.86 -18.73
C GLY A 35 47.09 -33.39 -18.80
N GLY A 36 47.93 -34.16 -18.08
CA GLY A 36 47.88 -35.61 -17.98
C GLY A 36 47.15 -36.12 -16.73
N MET A 37 47.43 -37.38 -16.32
CA MET A 37 46.84 -38.08 -15.15
C MET A 37 46.77 -37.24 -13.87
N ALA A 38 45.76 -37.49 -13.03
CA ALA A 38 45.50 -36.70 -11.85
C ALA A 38 46.73 -36.84 -10.94
N SER A 39 47.32 -35.72 -10.53
CA SER A 39 48.48 -35.77 -9.64
C SER A 39 48.10 -36.33 -8.27
N ASP A 40 46.83 -36.20 -7.90
CA ASP A 40 46.22 -36.67 -6.66
C ASP A 40 44.70 -36.83 -6.81
N CYS A 41 44.09 -37.46 -5.80
CA CYS A 41 42.64 -37.56 -5.62
C CYS A 41 42.17 -36.73 -4.41
N ASN A 42 42.85 -35.62 -4.15
CA ASN A 42 42.63 -34.84 -2.93
C ASN A 42 41.25 -34.17 -2.90
N GLY A 43 40.65 -33.87 -4.06
CA GLY A 43 39.29 -33.32 -4.16
C GLY A 43 38.18 -34.37 -4.00
N CYS A 44 38.52 -35.67 -3.94
CA CYS A 44 37.56 -36.75 -3.81
C CYS A 44 37.13 -37.04 -2.37
N GLY A 45 37.75 -36.39 -1.37
CA GLY A 45 37.47 -36.64 0.05
C GLY A 45 37.86 -35.49 0.97
N ALA A 46 37.13 -35.35 2.07
CA ALA A 46 37.35 -34.29 3.06
C ALA A 46 38.59 -34.51 3.95
N ASN A 47 39.15 -35.73 3.95
CA ASN A 47 40.34 -36.10 4.71
C ASN A 47 41.11 -37.22 4.00
N SER A 48 42.34 -37.49 4.46
CA SER A 48 43.25 -38.47 3.88
C SER A 48 42.70 -39.90 3.88
N THR A 49 41.85 -40.26 4.85
CA THR A 49 41.23 -41.59 4.91
C THR A 49 40.29 -41.80 3.73
N ILE A 50 39.41 -40.83 3.47
CA ILE A 50 38.47 -40.88 2.34
C ILE A 50 39.25 -40.78 1.02
N GLN A 51 40.24 -39.88 0.93
CA GLN A 51 41.07 -39.72 -0.26
C GLN A 51 41.84 -41.00 -0.62
N GLY A 52 42.29 -41.76 0.39
CA GLY A 52 42.97 -43.05 0.22
C GLY A 52 42.09 -44.18 -0.35
N LEU A 53 40.76 -43.97 -0.43
CA LEU A 53 39.83 -44.89 -1.08
C LEU A 53 39.78 -44.68 -2.60
N PHE A 54 40.48 -43.68 -3.13
CA PHE A 54 40.53 -43.35 -4.55
C PHE A 54 41.93 -43.58 -5.13
N SER A 55 41.97 -43.93 -6.41
CA SER A 55 43.19 -44.00 -7.22
C SER A 55 43.05 -43.14 -8.46
N ALA A 56 44.14 -42.48 -8.86
CA ALA A 56 44.15 -41.67 -10.08
C ALA A 56 43.90 -42.54 -11.32
N SER A 57 43.09 -42.04 -12.25
CA SER A 57 42.66 -42.77 -13.45
C SER A 57 42.55 -41.82 -14.64
N GLY A 58 43.69 -41.44 -15.25
CA GLY A 58 43.70 -40.53 -16.42
C GLY A 58 43.30 -39.07 -16.11
N ALA A 59 43.78 -38.11 -16.91
CA ALA A 59 43.42 -36.67 -16.85
C ALA A 59 43.21 -36.10 -15.42
N SER A 60 42.06 -35.51 -15.10
CA SER A 60 41.70 -35.06 -13.73
C SER A 60 40.79 -36.05 -12.99
N ASN A 61 40.75 -37.30 -13.43
CA ASN A 61 39.84 -38.30 -12.94
C ASN A 61 40.48 -39.21 -11.88
N CYS A 62 39.64 -39.65 -10.96
CA CYS A 62 39.93 -40.62 -9.93
C CYS A 62 38.85 -41.69 -9.92
N LYS A 63 39.14 -42.86 -9.37
CA LYS A 63 38.16 -43.94 -9.20
C LYS A 63 38.31 -44.60 -7.84
N VAL A 64 37.22 -45.07 -7.27
CA VAL A 64 37.25 -45.84 -6.02
C VAL A 64 38.07 -47.13 -6.26
N THR A 65 38.99 -47.44 -5.35
CA THR A 65 39.92 -48.57 -5.50
C THR A 65 39.24 -49.93 -5.36
N ASP A 66 38.19 -50.00 -4.53
CA ASP A 66 37.42 -51.22 -4.30
C ASP A 66 35.96 -50.89 -3.97
N CYS A 67 35.08 -51.09 -4.95
CA CYS A 67 33.65 -50.87 -4.77
C CYS A 67 32.94 -52.00 -4.00
N MET A 68 33.62 -53.10 -3.67
CA MET A 68 33.07 -54.16 -2.82
C MET A 68 33.28 -53.90 -1.33
N ALA A 69 34.24 -53.04 -0.99
CA ALA A 69 34.50 -52.62 0.38
C ALA A 69 33.33 -51.80 0.95
N ASP A 70 33.00 -52.05 2.21
CA ASP A 70 32.04 -51.23 2.96
C ASP A 70 32.70 -49.88 3.32
N PRO A 71 32.18 -48.75 2.82
CA PRO A 71 32.73 -47.43 3.13
C PRO A 71 32.46 -47.00 4.59
N GLY A 72 31.49 -47.61 5.28
CA GLY A 72 31.03 -47.17 6.59
C GLY A 72 30.70 -45.66 6.60
N SER A 73 31.21 -44.95 7.61
CA SER A 73 31.01 -43.50 7.77
C SER A 73 31.81 -42.64 6.77
N ASN A 74 32.62 -43.23 5.89
CA ASN A 74 33.45 -42.51 4.92
C ASN A 74 32.76 -42.31 3.56
N LEU A 75 31.53 -42.79 3.41
CA LEU A 75 30.75 -42.66 2.18
C LEU A 75 30.56 -41.19 1.78
N ASN A 76 30.67 -40.89 0.48
CA ASN A 76 30.42 -39.55 -0.07
C ASN A 76 29.88 -39.59 -1.51
N GLY A 77 29.54 -38.42 -2.07
CA GLY A 77 28.96 -38.30 -3.43
C GLY A 77 29.85 -38.80 -4.56
N TRP A 78 31.17 -38.67 -4.43
CA TRP A 78 32.12 -39.20 -5.41
C TRP A 78 32.16 -40.73 -5.40
N MET A 79 32.04 -41.36 -4.24
CA MET A 79 31.99 -42.82 -4.11
C MET A 79 30.68 -43.38 -4.68
N CYS A 80 29.54 -42.72 -4.38
CA CYS A 80 28.24 -43.08 -4.96
C CYS A 80 28.31 -43.09 -6.50
N LYS A 81 28.87 -42.04 -7.09
CA LYS A 81 29.01 -41.93 -8.54
C LYS A 81 30.01 -42.92 -9.14
N SER A 82 31.18 -43.10 -8.51
CA SER A 82 32.25 -43.96 -9.02
C SER A 82 31.87 -45.44 -8.94
N CYS A 83 31.20 -45.89 -7.89
CA CYS A 83 30.80 -47.29 -7.73
C CYS A 83 29.43 -47.63 -8.32
N ASN A 84 28.72 -46.65 -8.86
CA ASN A 84 27.44 -46.86 -9.51
C ASN A 84 27.61 -47.84 -10.69
N ASN A 85 26.69 -48.81 -10.82
CA ASN A 85 26.69 -49.85 -11.85
C ASN A 85 27.88 -50.82 -11.86
N VAL A 86 28.78 -50.76 -10.89
CA VAL A 86 29.86 -51.75 -10.74
C VAL A 86 29.25 -53.08 -10.30
N SER A 87 29.47 -54.14 -11.09
CA SER A 87 28.93 -55.47 -10.78
C SER A 87 29.52 -56.01 -9.48
N GLY A 88 28.65 -56.41 -8.56
CA GLY A 88 29.05 -56.93 -7.24
C GLY A 88 29.46 -55.86 -6.23
N ALA A 89 29.25 -54.57 -6.52
CA ALA A 89 29.51 -53.50 -5.56
C ALA A 89 28.73 -53.70 -4.25
N ASN A 90 29.28 -53.15 -3.16
CA ASN A 90 28.65 -53.15 -1.85
C ASN A 90 27.23 -52.58 -1.92
N GLY A 91 26.31 -53.08 -1.08
CA GLY A 91 24.91 -52.64 -1.04
C GLY A 91 24.73 -51.13 -0.80
N ALA A 92 25.74 -50.45 -0.24
CA ALA A 92 25.77 -49.00 -0.11
C ALA A 92 25.77 -48.25 -1.47
N TYR A 93 26.16 -48.90 -2.58
CA TYR A 93 26.30 -48.32 -3.93
C TYR A 93 25.32 -48.92 -4.95
N TYR A 94 24.17 -49.46 -4.50
CA TYR A 94 23.25 -50.23 -5.34
C TYR A 94 22.91 -49.52 -6.67
N GLN A 95 22.67 -50.29 -7.74
CA GLN A 95 22.53 -49.77 -9.12
C GLN A 95 21.58 -48.57 -9.21
N GLY A 96 22.08 -47.50 -9.84
CA GLY A 96 21.36 -46.25 -10.04
C GLY A 96 21.61 -45.19 -8.97
N MET A 97 22.23 -45.51 -7.83
CA MET A 97 22.44 -44.57 -6.72
C MET A 97 23.65 -43.66 -6.96
N ILE A 98 23.44 -42.51 -7.59
CA ILE A 98 24.51 -41.60 -8.05
C ILE A 98 24.83 -40.50 -7.03
N TYR A 99 23.88 -40.13 -6.18
CA TYR A 99 24.02 -38.96 -5.30
C TYR A 99 24.15 -39.36 -3.84
N PHE A 100 24.83 -38.55 -3.04
CA PHE A 100 24.95 -38.76 -1.60
C PHE A 100 23.99 -37.86 -0.83
N GLU A 101 23.17 -38.46 0.03
CA GLU A 101 22.18 -37.75 0.86
C GLU A 101 22.18 -38.32 2.29
N GLY A 102 22.51 -37.45 3.25
CA GLY A 102 22.65 -37.80 4.67
C GLY A 102 23.80 -38.79 4.91
N PHE A 103 23.52 -40.08 4.76
CA PHE A 103 24.44 -41.19 5.03
C PHE A 103 24.36 -42.33 4.01
N GLN A 104 23.65 -42.14 2.89
CA GLN A 104 23.45 -43.18 1.88
C GLN A 104 23.56 -42.62 0.47
N CYS A 105 23.82 -43.50 -0.49
CA CYS A 105 23.66 -43.18 -1.90
C CYS A 105 22.18 -43.28 -2.29
N VAL A 106 21.71 -42.36 -3.13
CA VAL A 106 20.33 -42.29 -3.62
C VAL A 106 20.29 -42.13 -5.13
N VAL A 107 19.24 -42.66 -5.76
CA VAL A 107 19.06 -42.59 -7.23
C VAL A 107 18.73 -41.18 -7.69
N GLN A 108 18.01 -40.46 -6.86
CA GLN A 108 17.64 -39.08 -7.02
C GLN A 108 17.66 -38.45 -5.64
N CYS A 109 18.12 -37.21 -5.53
CA CYS A 109 17.97 -36.46 -4.29
C CYS A 109 16.50 -36.40 -3.88
N ASP A 110 16.23 -36.41 -2.57
CA ASP A 110 14.90 -36.27 -2.02
C ASP A 110 14.20 -35.02 -2.61
N PRO A 111 12.86 -35.04 -2.73
CA PRO A 111 12.09 -33.86 -3.12
C PRO A 111 12.45 -32.70 -2.21
N GLY A 112 13.27 -31.80 -2.74
CA GLY A 112 13.74 -30.67 -1.96
C GLY A 112 15.22 -30.32 -2.14
N SER A 113 15.97 -31.29 -2.66
CA SER A 113 17.40 -31.18 -2.86
C SER A 113 17.77 -31.23 -4.34
N ALA A 114 18.92 -30.66 -4.68
CA ALA A 114 19.58 -30.82 -5.96
C ALA A 114 21.04 -31.25 -5.73
N PRO A 115 21.59 -32.11 -6.60
CA PRO A 115 22.98 -32.48 -6.50
C PRO A 115 23.86 -31.27 -6.83
N ASP A 116 24.86 -31.03 -5.99
CA ASP A 116 25.94 -30.09 -6.29
C ASP A 116 26.97 -30.69 -7.27
N SER A 117 28.06 -29.98 -7.54
CA SER A 117 29.15 -30.47 -8.40
C SER A 117 29.87 -31.71 -7.84
N ASN A 118 29.71 -32.00 -6.56
CA ASN A 118 30.31 -33.14 -5.87
C ASN A 118 29.32 -34.32 -5.75
N ASN A 119 28.15 -34.21 -6.38
CA ASN A 119 27.07 -35.20 -6.34
C ASN A 119 26.50 -35.37 -4.92
N ILE A 120 26.58 -34.34 -4.09
CA ILE A 120 25.94 -34.28 -2.78
C ILE A 120 24.59 -33.58 -2.94
N CYS A 121 23.53 -34.20 -2.44
CA CYS A 121 22.21 -33.58 -2.41
C CYS A 121 22.20 -32.42 -1.41
N GLN A 122 22.03 -31.20 -1.92
CA GLN A 122 21.88 -29.99 -1.10
C GLN A 122 20.50 -29.39 -1.30
N ALA A 123 19.95 -28.79 -0.25
CA ALA A 123 18.68 -28.08 -0.31
C ALA A 123 18.69 -27.03 -1.42
N VAL A 124 17.62 -26.97 -2.22
CA VAL A 124 17.52 -25.96 -3.28
C VAL A 124 17.12 -24.62 -2.66
N GLY A 125 18.14 -23.78 -2.40
CA GLY A 125 17.95 -22.43 -1.89
C GLY A 125 17.14 -21.53 -2.84
N GLY A 126 16.63 -20.44 -2.28
CA GLY A 126 15.89 -19.41 -3.03
C GLY A 126 16.81 -18.43 -3.76
N GLY A 127 16.22 -17.66 -4.67
CA GLY A 127 16.87 -16.51 -5.29
C GLY A 127 17.15 -15.39 -4.28
N GLN A 128 18.09 -14.51 -4.61
CA GLN A 128 18.46 -13.36 -3.77
C GLN A 128 17.31 -12.35 -3.64
N VAL A 129 17.08 -11.87 -2.42
CA VAL A 129 16.15 -10.79 -2.08
C VAL A 129 16.86 -9.73 -1.26
N SER A 130 16.54 -8.46 -1.53
CA SER A 130 17.10 -7.29 -0.82
C SER A 130 16.11 -6.83 0.25
N CYS A 131 16.27 -7.30 1.49
CA CYS A 131 15.33 -7.03 2.58
C CYS A 131 15.78 -5.96 3.57
N GLY A 132 16.96 -5.35 3.38
CA GLY A 132 17.50 -4.30 4.23
C GLY A 132 17.82 -3.00 3.49
N THR A 133 18.00 -1.91 4.24
CA THR A 133 18.62 -0.69 3.68
C THR A 133 20.13 -0.87 3.61
N PRO A 134 20.82 -0.33 2.59
CA PRO A 134 22.27 -0.48 2.41
C PRO A 134 23.12 0.30 3.45
N SER A 135 22.55 0.64 4.61
CA SER A 135 23.15 1.55 5.59
C SER A 135 24.36 0.97 6.33
N PHE A 136 24.68 -0.32 6.16
CA PHE A 136 25.91 -0.91 6.68
C PHE A 136 26.56 -1.87 5.66
N PRO A 137 27.83 -1.66 5.25
CA PRO A 137 28.51 -2.46 4.23
C PRO A 137 28.84 -3.90 4.65
N PHE A 138 28.45 -4.35 5.86
CA PHE A 138 28.79 -5.67 6.41
C PHE A 138 27.65 -6.30 7.23
N SER A 139 26.39 -6.09 6.86
CA SER A 139 25.29 -6.88 7.47
C SER A 139 25.43 -8.34 7.00
N THR A 140 25.92 -9.19 7.91
CA THR A 140 25.94 -10.65 7.77
C THR A 140 24.62 -11.30 8.22
N ASP A 141 23.60 -10.49 8.53
CA ASP A 141 22.36 -10.93 9.15
C ASP A 141 21.14 -10.67 8.25
N CYS A 142 20.33 -11.71 8.08
CA CYS A 142 19.06 -11.63 7.34
C CYS A 142 17.88 -11.26 8.25
N ILE A 143 18.14 -10.59 9.38
CA ILE A 143 17.11 -10.15 10.33
C ILE A 143 16.03 -9.30 9.64
N PRO A 144 16.34 -8.38 8.72
CA PRO A 144 15.31 -7.59 8.02
C PRO A 144 14.33 -8.43 7.15
N CYS A 145 14.71 -9.66 6.78
CA CYS A 145 13.86 -10.58 6.02
C CYS A 145 12.81 -11.29 6.88
N VAL A 146 12.90 -11.20 8.22
CA VAL A 146 12.03 -11.93 9.15
C VAL A 146 11.37 -10.99 10.13
N LYS A 147 10.13 -11.30 10.55
CA LYS A 147 9.44 -10.53 11.60
C LYS A 147 9.97 -10.86 13.01
N ASP A 148 10.54 -12.04 13.19
CA ASP A 148 11.11 -12.54 14.43
C ASP A 148 12.57 -12.93 14.20
N ALA A 149 13.50 -12.31 14.95
CA ALA A 149 14.93 -12.57 14.86
C ALA A 149 15.29 -14.05 15.15
N SER A 150 14.46 -14.77 15.91
CA SER A 150 14.65 -16.21 16.15
C SER A 150 14.56 -17.05 14.86
N LYS A 151 13.93 -16.50 13.82
CA LYS A 151 13.70 -17.14 12.52
C LYS A 151 14.72 -16.74 11.46
N GLN A 152 15.75 -15.96 11.81
CA GLN A 152 16.82 -15.58 10.86
C GLN A 152 17.48 -16.79 10.18
N ASN A 153 17.48 -17.95 10.84
CA ASN A 153 18.06 -19.19 10.33
C ASN A 153 17.37 -19.74 9.08
N LEU A 154 16.17 -19.24 8.72
CA LEU A 154 15.48 -19.57 7.47
C LEU A 154 16.13 -18.92 6.23
N PHE A 155 16.97 -17.90 6.44
CA PHE A 155 17.69 -17.21 5.37
C PHE A 155 19.21 -17.41 5.51
N SER A 156 19.90 -17.53 4.38
CA SER A 156 21.35 -17.42 4.29
C SER A 156 21.72 -16.01 3.85
N PRO A 157 22.66 -15.34 4.55
CA PRO A 157 23.22 -14.09 4.07
C PRO A 157 23.99 -14.33 2.78
N ASN A 158 23.88 -13.38 1.85
CA ASN A 158 24.65 -13.35 0.61
C ASN A 158 25.51 -12.07 0.59
N ILE A 159 25.85 -11.54 -0.59
CA ILE A 159 26.49 -10.23 -0.71
C ILE A 159 25.51 -9.15 -0.20
N SER A 160 25.90 -8.44 0.86
CA SER A 160 25.08 -7.40 1.50
C SER A 160 24.52 -6.40 0.47
N PRO A 161 23.22 -6.04 0.52
CA PRO A 161 22.21 -6.35 1.54
C PRO A 161 21.30 -7.56 1.17
N ASN A 162 21.79 -8.51 0.38
CA ASN A 162 20.98 -9.59 -0.15
C ASN A 162 20.99 -10.84 0.75
N CYS A 163 19.83 -11.49 0.82
CA CYS A 163 19.58 -12.74 1.52
C CYS A 163 18.87 -13.73 0.60
N SER A 164 18.94 -15.02 0.90
CA SER A 164 18.20 -16.06 0.18
C SER A 164 17.61 -17.07 1.15
N VAL A 165 16.41 -17.58 0.90
CA VAL A 165 15.84 -18.67 1.71
C VAL A 165 16.76 -19.90 1.59
N LYS A 166 17.08 -20.55 2.72
CA LYS A 166 17.99 -21.71 2.75
C LYS A 166 17.43 -22.93 2.05
N ASP A 167 16.14 -23.16 2.25
CA ASP A 167 15.45 -24.32 1.74
C ASP A 167 14.04 -23.91 1.29
N CYS A 168 13.83 -23.84 -0.03
CA CYS A 168 12.54 -23.48 -0.60
C CYS A 168 11.54 -24.64 -0.66
N THR A 169 11.88 -25.79 -0.09
CA THR A 169 11.18 -27.05 -0.34
C THR A 169 10.42 -27.51 0.90
N VAL A 170 10.72 -26.88 2.03
CA VAL A 170 9.97 -26.96 3.28
C VAL A 170 8.82 -25.96 3.27
N ASP A 171 7.65 -26.42 3.72
CA ASP A 171 6.52 -25.56 4.09
C ASP A 171 6.86 -24.83 5.40
N PRO A 172 6.97 -23.48 5.37
CA PRO A 172 7.32 -22.72 6.57
C PRO A 172 6.11 -22.50 7.49
N GLY A 173 4.92 -22.93 7.10
CA GLY A 173 3.69 -22.79 7.88
C GLY A 173 3.42 -21.33 8.26
N SER A 174 3.30 -21.07 9.56
CA SER A 174 3.04 -19.72 10.09
C SER A 174 4.20 -18.72 9.90
N ASP A 175 5.40 -19.21 9.56
CA ASP A 175 6.58 -18.35 9.35
C ASP A 175 6.65 -17.78 7.92
N LEU A 176 5.73 -18.18 7.03
CA LEU A 176 5.65 -17.68 5.65
C LEU A 176 5.53 -16.15 5.61
N ASN A 177 6.27 -15.51 4.69
CA ASN A 177 6.23 -14.06 4.49
C ASN A 177 6.58 -13.66 3.05
N GLY A 178 6.44 -12.36 2.73
CA GLY A 178 6.66 -11.82 1.39
C GLY A 178 8.08 -12.04 0.84
N TRP A 179 9.10 -12.02 1.69
CA TRP A 179 10.48 -12.29 1.28
C TRP A 179 10.69 -13.75 0.86
N MET A 180 10.06 -14.69 1.58
CA MET A 180 10.13 -16.10 1.23
C MET A 180 9.41 -16.39 -0.08
N CYS A 181 8.20 -15.82 -0.27
CA CYS A 181 7.47 -15.89 -1.53
C CYS A 181 8.34 -15.40 -2.69
N LYS A 182 8.94 -14.22 -2.57
CA LYS A 182 9.81 -13.66 -3.61
C LYS A 182 11.06 -14.49 -3.87
N SER A 183 11.73 -14.96 -2.83
CA SER A 183 12.97 -15.74 -2.92
C SER A 183 12.73 -17.10 -3.59
N CYS A 184 11.65 -17.79 -3.23
CA CYS A 184 11.40 -19.16 -3.69
C CYS A 184 10.56 -19.29 -4.97
N ASN A 185 9.83 -18.24 -5.39
CA ASN A 185 8.87 -18.34 -6.50
C ASN A 185 9.48 -18.78 -7.85
N SER A 186 10.75 -18.47 -8.12
CA SER A 186 11.41 -18.84 -9.39
C SER A 186 12.04 -20.24 -9.36
N ASN A 187 11.95 -20.95 -8.24
CA ASN A 187 12.54 -22.26 -8.06
C ASN A 187 11.52 -23.36 -8.41
N LEU A 188 11.75 -24.06 -9.53
CA LEU A 188 10.87 -25.11 -10.04
C LEU A 188 10.71 -26.32 -9.09
N LYS A 189 11.60 -26.46 -8.11
CA LYS A 189 11.59 -27.51 -7.09
C LYS A 189 11.10 -27.03 -5.72
N ALA A 190 10.66 -25.77 -5.60
CA ALA A 190 10.14 -25.24 -4.36
C ALA A 190 8.82 -25.92 -3.95
N HIS A 191 8.52 -25.88 -2.66
CA HIS A 191 7.22 -26.30 -2.13
C HIS A 191 6.09 -25.52 -2.83
N SER A 192 4.95 -26.17 -3.03
CA SER A 192 3.81 -25.59 -3.76
C SER A 192 3.26 -24.31 -3.14
N VAL A 193 3.54 -24.06 -1.85
CA VAL A 193 3.17 -22.81 -1.17
C VAL A 193 3.81 -21.56 -1.82
N TYR A 194 4.98 -21.71 -2.45
CA TYR A 194 5.70 -20.60 -3.08
C TYR A 194 5.36 -20.40 -4.56
N SER A 195 4.78 -21.41 -5.23
CA SER A 195 4.58 -21.38 -6.69
C SER A 195 3.47 -20.44 -7.16
N ALA A 196 2.64 -19.96 -6.23
CA ALA A 196 1.50 -19.10 -6.53
C ALA A 196 1.90 -17.63 -6.78
N GLY A 197 3.12 -17.21 -6.42
CA GLY A 197 3.66 -15.89 -6.78
C GLY A 197 4.63 -15.26 -5.78
N THR A 198 4.99 -14.00 -6.01
CA THR A 198 6.04 -13.29 -5.26
C THR A 198 5.56 -12.49 -4.05
N PHE A 199 4.25 -12.34 -3.85
CA PHE A 199 3.69 -11.53 -2.76
C PHE A 199 3.03 -12.40 -1.69
N PHE A 200 3.00 -11.94 -0.44
CA PHE A 200 2.35 -12.66 0.65
C PHE A 200 1.02 -12.02 1.03
N SER A 201 -0.09 -12.76 0.92
CA SER A 201 -1.45 -12.27 1.21
C SER A 201 -1.83 -12.27 2.69
N GLY A 202 -0.92 -12.70 3.57
CA GLY A 202 -1.20 -12.98 4.98
C GLY A 202 -1.39 -14.47 5.30
N SER A 203 -1.65 -15.30 4.28
CA SER A 203 -1.78 -16.76 4.44
C SER A 203 -1.10 -17.58 3.33
N ALA A 204 -0.88 -17.00 2.15
CA ALA A 204 -0.28 -17.71 1.02
C ALA A 204 0.55 -16.76 0.15
N CYS A 205 1.42 -17.33 -0.68
CA CYS A 205 2.04 -16.59 -1.76
C CYS A 205 1.03 -16.37 -2.91
N VAL A 206 1.08 -15.21 -3.56
CA VAL A 206 0.17 -14.80 -4.63
C VAL A 206 0.92 -14.00 -5.71
N ALA A 207 0.50 -14.15 -6.97
CA ALA A 207 1.12 -13.49 -8.12
C ALA A 207 0.85 -11.97 -8.14
N SER A 208 -0.28 -11.57 -7.57
CA SER A 208 -0.67 -10.19 -7.36
C SER A 208 -1.42 -10.10 -6.03
N CYS A 209 -1.33 -8.95 -5.36
CA CYS A 209 -2.13 -8.75 -4.17
C CYS A 209 -3.63 -8.85 -4.47
N PRO A 210 -4.43 -9.44 -3.56
CA PRO A 210 -5.89 -9.47 -3.72
C PRO A 210 -6.46 -8.07 -3.92
N THR A 211 -7.62 -7.98 -4.57
CA THR A 211 -8.35 -6.71 -4.70
C THR A 211 -8.48 -6.06 -3.32
N GLY A 212 -8.07 -4.79 -3.23
CA GLY A 212 -8.07 -4.04 -1.98
C GLY A 212 -6.71 -3.96 -1.25
N TYR A 213 -5.70 -4.64 -1.78
CA TYR A 213 -4.37 -4.72 -1.19
C TYR A 213 -3.29 -4.36 -2.20
N VAL A 214 -2.19 -3.78 -1.71
CA VAL A 214 -0.98 -3.48 -2.47
C VAL A 214 0.22 -4.08 -1.77
N ALA A 215 1.24 -4.44 -2.54
CA ALA A 215 2.48 -4.92 -1.97
C ALA A 215 3.23 -3.77 -1.27
N ASP A 216 3.61 -3.98 -0.02
CA ASP A 216 4.56 -3.12 0.69
C ASP A 216 6.01 -3.36 0.19
N SER A 217 6.96 -2.63 0.77
CA SER A 217 8.40 -2.82 0.49
C SER A 217 8.92 -4.21 0.85
N ASN A 218 8.18 -4.98 1.65
CA ASN A 218 8.50 -6.33 2.10
C ASN A 218 7.79 -7.41 1.27
N ASN A 219 7.09 -7.02 0.20
CA ASN A 219 6.27 -7.90 -0.64
C ASN A 219 5.10 -8.55 0.11
N ASN A 220 4.64 -7.96 1.22
CA ASN A 220 3.40 -8.33 1.88
C ASN A 220 2.26 -7.49 1.31
N CYS A 221 1.13 -8.13 1.06
CA CYS A 221 -0.09 -7.46 0.66
C CYS A 221 -0.70 -6.76 1.87
N GLN A 222 -0.78 -5.43 1.79
CA GLN A 222 -1.35 -4.59 2.82
C GLN A 222 -2.49 -3.77 2.23
N ALA A 223 -3.54 -3.55 3.01
CA ALA A 223 -4.59 -2.63 2.60
C ALA A 223 -4.01 -1.21 2.48
N THR A 224 -4.30 -0.53 1.37
CA THR A 224 -3.93 0.89 1.23
C THR A 224 -4.88 1.71 2.08
N ASN A 225 -4.57 1.85 3.36
CA ASN A 225 -5.40 2.65 4.26
C ASN A 225 -5.29 4.14 3.89
N GLY A 226 -6.39 4.87 4.08
CA GLY A 226 -6.40 6.31 3.99
C GLY A 226 -5.70 6.97 5.18
N GLY A 227 -5.47 8.27 5.06
CA GLY A 227 -5.10 9.16 6.15
C GLY A 227 -6.28 9.44 7.09
N ASP A 228 -5.94 9.92 8.28
CA ASP A 228 -6.87 10.23 9.35
C ASP A 228 -7.87 11.35 8.99
N VAL A 229 -9.15 11.14 9.31
CA VAL A 229 -10.24 12.10 9.17
C VAL A 229 -11.09 12.17 10.44
N GLY A 230 -11.43 13.39 10.88
CA GLY A 230 -12.15 13.65 12.13
C GLY A 230 -13.67 13.45 12.05
N CYS A 231 -14.13 12.38 11.40
CA CYS A 231 -15.56 12.05 11.27
C CYS A 231 -16.06 11.03 12.31
N GLY A 232 -15.18 10.59 13.21
CA GLY A 232 -15.54 9.68 14.30
C GLY A 232 -16.11 10.39 15.52
N THR A 233 -16.94 9.69 16.29
CA THR A 233 -17.46 10.20 17.57
C THR A 233 -16.39 10.00 18.64
N ALA A 234 -15.94 11.05 19.32
CA ALA A 234 -15.00 10.91 20.42
C ALA A 234 -15.75 10.40 21.68
N GLY A 235 -15.26 9.32 22.30
CA GLY A 235 -15.84 8.81 23.55
C GLY A 235 -15.61 9.72 24.76
N THR A 236 -14.55 10.53 24.71
CA THR A 236 -14.17 11.57 25.68
C THR A 236 -13.43 12.69 24.93
N ALA A 237 -13.37 13.91 25.49
CA ALA A 237 -12.63 15.01 24.89
C ALA A 237 -11.15 14.63 24.70
N GLY A 238 -10.65 14.66 23.46
CA GLY A 238 -9.29 14.22 23.11
C GLY A 238 -9.10 12.70 23.08
N GLY A 239 -10.15 11.90 23.26
CA GLY A 239 -10.12 10.44 23.18
C GLY A 239 -10.09 9.90 21.74
N LYS A 240 -9.89 8.59 21.59
CA LYS A 240 -10.03 7.91 20.27
C LYS A 240 -11.48 7.98 19.81
N ALA A 241 -11.68 7.90 18.49
CA ALA A 241 -13.01 7.67 17.96
C ALA A 241 -13.55 6.34 18.52
N THR A 242 -14.77 6.32 19.04
CA THR A 242 -15.45 5.09 19.49
C THR A 242 -16.15 4.39 18.34
N ASP A 243 -16.50 5.15 17.29
CA ASP A 243 -17.03 4.65 16.03
C ASP A 243 -16.69 5.60 14.87
N CYS A 244 -16.96 5.14 13.64
CA CYS A 244 -16.82 5.93 12.41
C CYS A 244 -18.19 6.25 11.78
N LYS A 245 -19.24 6.36 12.60
CA LYS A 245 -20.61 6.53 12.09
C LYS A 245 -20.84 7.89 11.44
N GLY A 246 -20.10 8.92 11.84
CA GLY A 246 -20.14 10.24 11.20
C GLY A 246 -19.45 10.30 9.83
N CYS A 247 -18.74 9.24 9.43
CA CYS A 247 -18.02 9.19 8.16
C CYS A 247 -18.91 8.79 6.97
N GLY A 248 -20.19 8.46 7.18
CA GLY A 248 -21.06 8.00 6.12
C GLY A 248 -22.56 8.11 6.44
N ALA A 249 -23.37 8.30 5.41
CA ALA A 249 -24.82 8.46 5.54
C ALA A 249 -25.56 7.14 5.85
N ASN A 250 -24.93 5.98 5.63
CA ASN A 250 -25.50 4.65 5.86
C ASN A 250 -24.41 3.64 6.29
N SER A 251 -24.84 2.46 6.73
CA SER A 251 -23.95 1.40 7.22
C SER A 251 -22.95 0.90 6.17
N THR A 252 -23.33 0.88 4.89
CA THR A 252 -22.43 0.48 3.79
C THR A 252 -21.23 1.42 3.70
N ILE A 253 -21.48 2.74 3.68
CA ILE A 253 -20.40 3.73 3.62
C ILE A 253 -19.60 3.73 4.92
N GLN A 254 -20.26 3.63 6.07
CA GLN A 254 -19.60 3.59 7.39
C GLN A 254 -18.67 2.37 7.52
N GLY A 255 -19.04 1.23 6.93
CA GLY A 255 -18.23 0.01 6.91
C GLY A 255 -16.93 0.12 6.10
N LEU A 256 -16.75 1.19 5.34
CA LEU A 256 -15.51 1.49 4.62
C LEU A 256 -14.48 2.23 5.49
N PHE A 257 -14.85 2.58 6.73
CA PHE A 257 -13.98 3.28 7.66
C PHE A 257 -13.63 2.41 8.86
N SER A 258 -12.41 2.58 9.36
CA SER A 258 -11.94 2.00 10.62
C SER A 258 -11.52 3.10 11.58
N VAL A 259 -11.71 2.83 12.87
CA VAL A 259 -11.24 3.72 13.93
C VAL A 259 -9.71 3.84 13.85
N SER A 260 -9.23 5.08 13.91
CA SER A 260 -7.82 5.43 14.00
C SER A 260 -7.53 6.10 15.35
N GLY A 261 -6.43 6.84 15.47
CA GLY A 261 -6.04 7.57 16.69
C GLY A 261 -7.06 8.61 17.18
N THR A 262 -6.64 9.50 18.06
CA THR A 262 -7.49 10.53 18.68
C THR A 262 -7.93 11.63 17.69
N PRO A 263 -9.23 11.99 17.60
CA PRO A 263 -10.44 11.20 17.39
C PRO A 263 -10.72 11.02 15.88
N ASN A 264 -9.96 10.16 15.23
CA ASN A 264 -9.95 10.02 13.78
C ASN A 264 -10.44 8.65 13.34
N CYS A 265 -10.97 8.62 12.12
CA CYS A 265 -11.24 7.43 11.34
C CYS A 265 -10.37 7.46 10.08
N LYS A 266 -10.25 6.33 9.40
CA LYS A 266 -9.58 6.25 8.10
C LYS A 266 -10.28 5.25 7.19
N VAL A 267 -10.26 5.49 5.88
CA VAL A 267 -10.74 4.50 4.91
C VAL A 267 -9.86 3.26 4.98
N THR A 268 -10.47 2.09 5.03
CA THR A 268 -9.78 0.79 5.17
C THR A 268 -9.08 0.36 3.89
N ASP A 269 -9.61 0.76 2.73
CA ASP A 269 -9.08 0.41 1.43
C ASP A 269 -9.31 1.53 0.41
N CYS A 270 -8.26 2.28 0.13
CA CYS A 270 -8.23 3.33 -0.88
C CYS A 270 -7.99 2.82 -2.29
N THR A 271 -7.79 1.52 -2.51
CA THR A 271 -7.65 0.95 -3.87
C THR A 271 -8.98 0.49 -4.45
N ALA A 272 -9.99 0.26 -3.61
CA ALA A 272 -11.34 -0.05 -4.04
C ALA A 272 -11.99 1.12 -4.78
N ASN A 273 -12.71 0.81 -5.86
CA ASN A 273 -13.62 1.75 -6.51
C ASN A 273 -14.82 2.01 -5.59
N PRO A 274 -15.05 3.24 -5.13
CA PRO A 274 -16.16 3.56 -4.24
C PRO A 274 -17.52 3.55 -4.97
N GLY A 275 -17.54 3.66 -6.30
CA GLY A 275 -18.78 3.77 -7.08
C GLY A 275 -19.68 4.89 -6.57
N SER A 276 -20.97 4.60 -6.41
CA SER A 276 -21.97 5.54 -5.88
C SER A 276 -21.83 5.83 -4.38
N ASN A 277 -20.93 5.14 -3.67
CA ASN A 277 -20.70 5.32 -2.23
C ASN A 277 -19.63 6.38 -1.93
N LEU A 278 -19.01 6.97 -2.95
CA LEU A 278 -18.01 8.01 -2.78
C LEU A 278 -18.56 9.19 -1.97
N ASN A 279 -17.80 9.65 -0.98
CA ASN A 279 -18.15 10.84 -0.19
C ASN A 279 -16.93 11.73 0.10
N GLY A 280 -17.18 12.93 0.66
CA GLY A 280 -16.12 13.89 1.00
C GLY A 280 -15.08 13.37 2.01
N TRP A 281 -15.48 12.52 2.96
CA TRP A 281 -14.55 11.89 3.90
C TRP A 281 -13.61 10.91 3.20
N MET A 282 -14.09 10.15 2.21
CA MET A 282 -13.26 9.25 1.41
C MET A 282 -12.28 10.02 0.53
N CYS A 283 -12.73 11.10 -0.13
CA CYS A 283 -11.83 11.99 -0.88
C CYS A 283 -10.70 12.49 0.01
N LYS A 284 -11.03 12.99 1.21
CA LYS A 284 -10.03 13.51 2.15
C LYS A 284 -9.09 12.43 2.67
N SER A 285 -9.62 11.27 3.06
CA SER A 285 -8.85 10.18 3.66
C SER A 285 -7.93 9.53 2.63
N CYS A 286 -8.41 9.24 1.42
CA CYS A 286 -7.61 8.54 0.40
C CYS A 286 -6.74 9.44 -0.47
N ASN A 287 -6.92 10.76 -0.43
CA ASN A 287 -6.11 11.67 -1.23
C ASN A 287 -4.63 11.63 -0.82
N GLY A 288 -3.77 11.23 -1.75
CA GLY A 288 -2.33 11.08 -1.54
C GLY A 288 -1.93 9.73 -0.95
N ALA A 289 -2.88 8.82 -0.73
CA ALA A 289 -2.54 7.44 -0.39
C ALA A 289 -1.89 6.75 -1.60
N PHE A 290 -0.82 6.00 -1.35
CA PHE A 290 -0.03 5.34 -2.38
C PHE A 290 -0.91 4.33 -3.16
N ASN A 291 -0.91 4.39 -4.50
CA ASN A 291 -1.75 3.54 -5.35
C ASN A 291 -3.27 3.60 -5.08
N ALA A 292 -3.77 4.71 -4.52
CA ALA A 292 -5.21 4.90 -4.38
C ALA A 292 -5.94 4.84 -5.75
N HIS A 293 -7.18 4.35 -5.75
CA HIS A 293 -8.05 4.35 -6.91
C HIS A 293 -8.18 5.77 -7.48
N THR A 294 -8.27 5.88 -8.80
CA THR A 294 -8.31 7.17 -9.53
C THR A 294 -9.50 8.06 -9.16
N ALA A 295 -10.54 7.48 -8.55
CA ALA A 295 -11.67 8.23 -7.99
C ALA A 295 -11.24 9.21 -6.88
N TYR A 296 -10.16 8.91 -6.14
CA TYR A 296 -9.68 9.72 -5.02
C TYR A 296 -8.55 10.69 -5.38
N SER A 297 -7.92 10.52 -6.55
CA SER A 297 -6.65 11.19 -6.87
C SER A 297 -6.78 12.68 -7.21
N ALA A 298 -7.98 13.14 -7.56
CA ALA A 298 -8.20 14.51 -8.00
C ALA A 298 -8.28 15.52 -6.84
N GLY A 299 -8.42 15.08 -5.58
CA GLY A 299 -8.25 15.95 -4.42
C GLY A 299 -9.03 15.53 -3.17
N LYS A 300 -9.11 16.44 -2.19
CA LYS A 300 -9.62 16.16 -0.83
C LYS A 300 -11.10 16.47 -0.63
N LEU A 301 -11.77 17.10 -1.59
CA LEU A 301 -13.15 17.57 -1.48
C LEU A 301 -14.06 16.81 -2.45
N LEU A 302 -15.31 16.55 -2.11
CA LEU A 302 -16.29 16.00 -3.05
C LEU A 302 -17.04 17.12 -3.76
N SER A 303 -17.06 17.13 -5.10
CA SER A 303 -17.93 17.99 -5.91
C SER A 303 -18.74 17.13 -6.89
N GLY A 304 -20.06 17.13 -6.73
CA GLY A 304 -20.93 16.20 -7.46
C GLY A 304 -20.56 14.75 -7.13
N THR A 305 -20.01 14.03 -8.11
CA THR A 305 -19.62 12.61 -8.00
C THR A 305 -18.11 12.39 -8.08
N ALA A 306 -17.30 13.44 -8.01
CA ALA A 306 -15.85 13.35 -8.14
C ALA A 306 -15.12 14.07 -7.01
N CYS A 307 -13.95 13.56 -6.64
CA CYS A 307 -13.04 14.29 -5.76
C CYS A 307 -12.38 15.44 -6.52
N VAL A 308 -12.15 16.58 -5.86
CA VAL A 308 -11.54 17.78 -6.43
C VAL A 308 -10.57 18.42 -5.43
N ALA A 309 -9.55 19.10 -5.93
CA ALA A 309 -8.55 19.79 -5.10
C ALA A 309 -9.13 21.03 -4.40
N SER A 310 -10.05 21.73 -5.07
CA SER A 310 -10.75 22.91 -4.58
C SER A 310 -12.21 22.89 -5.06
N CYS A 311 -13.13 23.48 -4.31
CA CYS A 311 -14.49 23.65 -4.80
C CYS A 311 -14.53 24.58 -6.01
N PRO A 312 -15.42 24.32 -6.99
CA PRO A 312 -15.65 25.23 -8.11
C PRO A 312 -16.12 26.62 -7.64
N THR A 313 -15.98 27.64 -8.49
CA THR A 313 -16.53 28.98 -8.24
C THR A 313 -18.02 28.92 -7.89
N GLY A 314 -18.45 29.67 -6.88
CA GLY A 314 -19.81 29.61 -6.35
C GLY A 314 -20.07 28.45 -5.38
N TYR A 315 -19.07 27.62 -5.06
CA TYR A 315 -19.20 26.52 -4.09
C TYR A 315 -18.16 26.64 -2.97
N ALA A 316 -18.53 26.20 -1.77
CA ALA A 316 -17.63 26.07 -0.62
C ALA A 316 -17.76 24.70 0.04
N ALA A 317 -16.66 24.21 0.61
CA ALA A 317 -16.67 22.94 1.32
C ALA A 317 -17.45 23.06 2.64
N ASP A 318 -18.32 22.10 2.90
CA ASP A 318 -18.97 21.92 4.19
C ASP A 318 -18.08 21.14 5.20
N SER A 319 -18.59 20.93 6.41
CA SER A 319 -17.90 20.15 7.45
C SER A 319 -17.65 18.68 7.07
N ASN A 320 -18.37 18.16 6.08
CA ASN A 320 -18.21 16.82 5.53
C ASN A 320 -17.27 16.79 4.32
N ASN A 321 -16.61 17.92 4.00
CA ASN A 321 -15.72 18.09 2.85
C ASN A 321 -16.45 17.94 1.51
N THR A 322 -17.73 18.30 1.46
CA THR A 322 -18.54 18.32 0.23
C THR A 322 -18.74 19.77 -0.22
N CYS A 323 -18.53 20.03 -1.50
CA CYS A 323 -18.74 21.34 -2.11
C CYS A 323 -20.23 21.63 -2.23
N GLN A 324 -20.72 22.56 -1.41
CA GLN A 324 -22.10 23.05 -1.43
C GLN A 324 -22.16 24.38 -2.18
N ALA A 325 -23.24 24.57 -2.93
CA ALA A 325 -23.49 25.85 -3.59
C ALA A 325 -23.65 26.94 -2.53
N THR A 326 -23.00 28.08 -2.77
CA THR A 326 -23.02 29.27 -1.90
C THR A 326 -23.77 30.42 -2.55
N ASN A 327 -24.63 30.11 -3.52
CA ASN A 327 -25.46 31.10 -4.19
C ASN A 327 -26.37 31.78 -3.16
N GLY A 328 -26.68 33.05 -3.42
CA GLY A 328 -27.60 33.79 -2.57
C GLY A 328 -29.03 33.28 -2.68
N GLY A 329 -29.86 33.74 -1.75
CA GLY A 329 -31.31 33.64 -1.83
C GLY A 329 -31.90 34.55 -2.91
N ASP A 330 -33.14 34.26 -3.28
CA ASP A 330 -33.88 34.99 -4.29
C ASP A 330 -34.12 36.46 -3.90
N VAL A 331 -33.95 37.34 -4.87
CA VAL A 331 -34.23 38.78 -4.80
C VAL A 331 -35.01 39.24 -6.03
N ASP A 332 -36.01 40.10 -5.78
CA ASP A 332 -37.00 40.54 -6.77
C ASP A 332 -36.48 41.70 -7.66
N CYS A 333 -35.23 41.60 -8.13
CA CYS A 333 -34.59 42.61 -8.99
C CYS A 333 -34.52 42.20 -10.47
N GLY A 334 -35.07 41.04 -10.81
CA GLY A 334 -35.16 40.54 -12.17
C GLY A 334 -36.34 41.12 -12.94
N THR A 335 -36.20 41.22 -14.26
CA THR A 335 -37.30 41.62 -15.15
C THR A 335 -37.97 40.37 -15.69
N ALA A 336 -39.27 40.17 -15.45
CA ALA A 336 -40.01 39.07 -16.07
C ALA A 336 -40.48 39.47 -17.47
N GLY A 337 -40.27 38.61 -18.47
CA GLY A 337 -40.79 38.83 -19.83
C GLY A 337 -42.32 38.74 -19.92
N THR A 338 -42.98 38.13 -18.93
CA THR A 338 -44.43 38.01 -18.79
C THR A 338 -44.81 38.07 -17.30
N ALA A 339 -46.01 38.55 -16.97
CA ALA A 339 -46.50 38.59 -15.59
C ALA A 339 -46.45 37.19 -14.95
N GLY A 340 -45.81 37.09 -13.78
CA GLY A 340 -45.63 35.81 -13.07
C GLY A 340 -44.67 34.82 -13.77
N GLY A 341 -43.87 35.26 -14.76
CA GLY A 341 -42.83 34.48 -15.42
C GLY A 341 -41.47 34.55 -14.71
N LYS A 342 -40.55 33.65 -15.05
CA LYS A 342 -39.16 33.73 -14.56
C LYS A 342 -38.52 35.03 -15.04
N ALA A 343 -37.54 35.53 -14.28
CA ALA A 343 -36.74 36.64 -14.76
C ALA A 343 -36.09 36.26 -16.11
N THR A 344 -36.13 37.16 -17.09
CA THR A 344 -35.43 37.01 -18.38
C THR A 344 -34.00 37.52 -18.29
N ASP A 345 -33.76 38.48 -17.39
CA ASP A 345 -32.45 39.00 -17.02
C ASP A 345 -32.43 39.47 -15.56
N CYS A 346 -31.23 39.79 -15.08
CA CYS A 346 -30.98 40.36 -13.75
C CYS A 346 -30.48 41.80 -13.82
N ASN A 347 -30.87 42.54 -14.87
CA ASN A 347 -30.33 43.87 -15.13
C ASN A 347 -30.76 44.89 -14.06
N GLY A 348 -31.89 44.67 -13.38
CA GLY A 348 -32.34 45.48 -12.24
C GLY A 348 -31.55 45.26 -10.95
N CYS A 349 -30.69 44.25 -10.89
CA CYS A 349 -29.91 43.90 -9.70
C CYS A 349 -28.62 44.71 -9.55
N GLY A 350 -28.29 45.59 -10.50
CA GLY A 350 -27.06 46.37 -10.48
C GLY A 350 -27.09 47.58 -11.39
N SER A 351 -26.27 48.59 -11.07
CA SER A 351 -26.15 49.83 -11.83
C SER A 351 -25.26 49.74 -13.07
N ASN A 352 -24.50 48.64 -13.21
CA ASN A 352 -23.62 48.38 -14.35
C ASN A 352 -23.51 46.87 -14.62
N SER A 353 -22.96 46.53 -15.79
CA SER A 353 -22.82 45.14 -16.24
C SER A 353 -21.93 44.29 -15.34
N THR A 354 -20.94 44.88 -14.65
CA THR A 354 -20.10 44.16 -13.69
C THR A 354 -20.92 43.67 -12.51
N ILE A 355 -21.76 44.53 -11.91
CA ILE A 355 -22.61 44.15 -10.78
C ILE A 355 -23.72 43.20 -11.24
N GLN A 356 -24.34 43.47 -12.40
CA GLN A 356 -25.39 42.62 -12.97
C GLN A 356 -24.88 41.20 -13.25
N GLY A 357 -23.62 41.07 -13.72
CA GLY A 357 -22.96 39.79 -13.96
C GLY A 357 -22.69 38.94 -12.71
N LEU A 358 -22.90 39.49 -11.51
CA LEU A 358 -22.83 38.73 -10.25
C LEU A 358 -24.16 38.03 -9.91
N PHE A 359 -25.22 38.28 -10.69
CA PHE A 359 -26.53 37.69 -10.51
C PHE A 359 -26.86 36.69 -11.62
N SER A 360 -27.61 35.66 -11.26
CA SER A 360 -28.20 34.71 -12.19
C SER A 360 -29.70 34.67 -12.01
N VAL A 361 -30.40 34.43 -13.12
CA VAL A 361 -31.85 34.20 -13.12
C VAL A 361 -32.19 33.03 -12.21
N SER A 362 -33.19 33.20 -11.35
CA SER A 362 -33.75 32.15 -10.52
C SER A 362 -35.25 31.95 -10.81
N GLY A 363 -36.07 31.67 -9.78
CA GLY A 363 -37.50 31.41 -9.93
C GLY A 363 -38.30 32.61 -10.46
N THR A 364 -39.61 32.55 -10.33
CA THR A 364 -40.55 33.62 -10.71
C THR A 364 -40.59 34.75 -9.68
N PRO A 365 -40.34 36.03 -10.04
CA PRO A 365 -39.44 36.61 -11.05
C PRO A 365 -38.13 37.09 -10.38
N ASN A 366 -37.30 36.14 -9.96
CA ASN A 366 -36.22 36.40 -9.03
C ASN A 366 -34.85 36.24 -9.70
N CYS A 367 -33.88 36.90 -9.09
CA CYS A 367 -32.47 36.71 -9.34
C CYS A 367 -31.77 36.29 -8.04
N LYS A 368 -30.58 35.72 -8.15
CA LYS A 368 -29.74 35.42 -7.00
C LYS A 368 -28.28 35.65 -7.30
N VAL A 369 -27.50 36.04 -6.29
CA VAL A 369 -26.05 36.14 -6.41
C VAL A 369 -25.45 34.76 -6.71
N THR A 370 -24.54 34.69 -7.67
CA THR A 370 -23.95 33.43 -8.14
C THR A 370 -22.89 32.86 -7.20
N ASP A 371 -22.21 33.73 -6.45
CA ASP A 371 -21.13 33.36 -5.54
C ASP A 371 -21.11 34.32 -4.33
N CYS A 372 -21.65 33.88 -3.20
CA CYS A 372 -21.61 34.67 -1.98
C CYS A 372 -20.29 34.54 -1.22
N THR A 373 -19.33 33.71 -1.66
CA THR A 373 -17.99 33.66 -1.03
C THR A 373 -17.05 34.73 -1.57
N ALA A 374 -17.33 35.25 -2.76
CA ALA A 374 -16.54 36.29 -3.38
C ALA A 374 -16.62 37.61 -2.59
N ASN A 375 -15.46 38.26 -2.42
CA ASN A 375 -15.41 39.62 -1.86
C ASN A 375 -16.02 40.59 -2.88
N PRO A 376 -17.12 41.28 -2.53
CA PRO A 376 -17.77 42.21 -3.45
C PRO A 376 -16.95 43.49 -3.69
N GLY A 377 -16.03 43.84 -2.78
CA GLY A 377 -15.28 45.09 -2.85
C GLY A 377 -16.19 46.32 -3.01
N SER A 378 -15.84 47.20 -3.96
CA SER A 378 -16.64 48.39 -4.29
C SER A 378 -17.94 48.09 -5.02
N ASN A 379 -18.18 46.84 -5.44
CA ASN A 379 -19.39 46.43 -6.17
C ASN A 379 -20.53 46.00 -5.23
N LEU A 380 -20.32 46.01 -3.90
CA LEU A 380 -21.33 45.67 -2.93
C LEU A 380 -22.57 46.56 -3.09
N ASN A 381 -23.76 45.96 -3.13
CA ASN A 381 -25.02 46.68 -3.18
C ASN A 381 -26.11 46.06 -2.28
N GLY A 382 -27.26 46.73 -2.16
CA GLY A 382 -28.38 46.27 -1.33
C GLY A 382 -28.96 44.92 -1.74
N TRP A 383 -29.00 44.62 -3.04
CA TRP A 383 -29.45 43.31 -3.54
C TRP A 383 -28.50 42.18 -3.14
N MET A 384 -27.18 42.43 -3.16
CA MET A 384 -26.18 41.45 -2.70
C MET A 384 -26.28 41.23 -1.20
N CYS A 385 -26.46 42.29 -0.40
CA CYS A 385 -26.70 42.15 1.04
C CYS A 385 -27.94 41.29 1.31
N LYS A 386 -29.06 41.55 0.62
CA LYS A 386 -30.29 40.77 0.78
C LYS A 386 -30.11 39.32 0.32
N SER A 387 -29.50 39.10 -0.84
CA SER A 387 -29.35 37.79 -1.46
C SER A 387 -28.36 36.91 -0.69
N CYS A 388 -27.19 37.43 -0.29
CA CYS A 388 -26.16 36.64 0.37
C CYS A 388 -26.28 36.55 1.89
N ASN A 389 -27.18 37.31 2.53
CA ASN A 389 -27.37 37.21 3.97
C ASN A 389 -27.91 35.82 4.36
N GLY A 390 -27.15 35.14 5.23
CA GLY A 390 -27.46 33.79 5.70
C GLY A 390 -27.07 32.70 4.70
N ALA A 391 -26.45 33.05 3.57
CA ALA A 391 -25.89 32.05 2.66
C ALA A 391 -24.70 31.32 3.34
N PHE A 392 -24.61 30.01 3.11
CA PHE A 392 -23.59 29.16 3.71
C PHE A 392 -22.18 29.64 3.30
N ASN A 393 -21.29 29.82 4.29
CA ASN A 393 -19.92 30.32 4.09
C ASN A 393 -19.82 31.64 3.27
N ALA A 394 -20.85 32.49 3.31
CA ALA A 394 -20.80 33.79 2.65
C ALA A 394 -19.65 34.66 3.19
N HIS A 395 -19.07 35.47 2.31
CA HIS A 395 -18.06 36.47 2.65
C HIS A 395 -18.58 37.37 3.78
N THR A 396 -17.68 37.78 4.68
CA THR A 396 -18.01 38.58 5.87
C THR A 396 -18.65 39.93 5.56
N ALA A 397 -18.49 40.42 4.34
CA ALA A 397 -19.17 41.61 3.84
C ALA A 397 -20.71 41.49 3.88
N TYR A 398 -21.25 40.28 3.72
CA TYR A 398 -22.70 40.03 3.65
C TYR A 398 -23.33 39.66 5.01
N SER A 399 -22.52 39.23 5.98
CA SER A 399 -23.01 38.62 7.22
C SER A 399 -23.71 39.58 8.20
N ALA A 400 -23.49 40.88 8.05
CA ALA A 400 -24.00 41.88 8.99
C ALA A 400 -25.49 42.22 8.80
N GLY A 401 -26.11 41.87 7.65
CA GLY A 401 -27.56 41.98 7.49
C GLY A 401 -28.04 42.12 6.04
N LYS A 402 -29.35 42.37 5.86
CA LYS A 402 -30.01 42.38 4.54
C LYS A 402 -29.98 43.73 3.83
N LEU A 403 -29.58 44.80 4.51
CA LEU A 403 -29.68 46.17 4.01
C LEU A 403 -28.28 46.74 3.76
N LEU A 404 -28.10 47.62 2.78
CA LEU A 404 -26.85 48.34 2.57
C LEU A 404 -26.91 49.71 3.27
N SER A 405 -25.92 50.02 4.11
CA SER A 405 -25.72 51.34 4.69
C SER A 405 -24.29 51.81 4.43
N GLY A 406 -24.12 52.84 3.61
CA GLY A 406 -22.81 53.26 3.12
C GLY A 406 -22.15 52.15 2.29
N THR A 407 -21.10 51.54 2.83
CA THR A 407 -20.32 50.48 2.15
C THR A 407 -20.42 49.12 2.86
N ALA A 408 -21.38 48.94 3.77
CA ALA A 408 -21.51 47.71 4.55
C ALA A 408 -22.96 47.23 4.60
N CYS A 409 -23.13 45.92 4.68
CA CYS A 409 -24.43 45.34 4.99
C CYS A 409 -24.76 45.55 6.47
N VAL A 410 -26.03 45.79 6.80
CA VAL A 410 -26.52 46.04 8.16
C VAL A 410 -27.88 45.37 8.38
N ALA A 411 -28.15 44.98 9.63
CA ALA A 411 -29.40 44.32 10.02
C ALA A 411 -30.60 45.26 10.00
N SER A 412 -30.38 46.52 10.32
CA SER A 412 -31.37 47.60 10.31
C SER A 412 -30.73 48.91 9.88
N CYS A 413 -31.51 49.82 9.29
CA CYS A 413 -31.01 51.15 8.98
C CYS A 413 -30.68 51.95 10.25
N PRO A 414 -29.67 52.83 10.21
CA PRO A 414 -29.37 53.74 11.31
C PRO A 414 -30.56 54.66 11.64
N THR A 415 -30.58 55.21 12.86
CA THR A 415 -31.60 56.19 13.26
C THR A 415 -31.64 57.37 12.28
N GLY A 416 -32.84 57.74 11.83
CA GLY A 416 -33.05 58.79 10.82
C GLY A 416 -32.93 58.32 9.38
N TYR A 417 -32.76 57.02 9.13
CA TYR A 417 -32.73 56.40 7.81
C TYR A 417 -33.81 55.32 7.67
N ALA A 418 -34.33 55.15 6.46
CA ALA A 418 -35.24 54.08 6.06
C ALA A 418 -34.70 53.33 4.83
N ALA A 419 -35.02 52.05 4.70
CA ALA A 419 -34.63 51.26 3.54
C ALA A 419 -35.53 51.59 2.34
N ASP A 420 -34.92 51.80 1.17
CA ASP A 420 -35.64 51.92 -0.10
C ASP A 420 -35.99 50.54 -0.70
N SER A 421 -36.64 50.53 -1.88
CA SER A 421 -37.00 49.30 -2.59
C SER A 421 -35.80 48.48 -3.09
N ASN A 422 -34.60 49.08 -3.12
CA ASN A 422 -33.35 48.42 -3.49
C ASN A 422 -32.56 47.94 -2.27
N ASN A 423 -33.15 48.00 -1.06
CA ASN A 423 -32.56 47.61 0.21
C ASN A 423 -31.37 48.51 0.62
N ILE A 424 -31.39 49.78 0.23
CA ILE A 424 -30.39 50.77 0.61
C ILE A 424 -30.97 51.70 1.68
N CYS A 425 -30.22 51.93 2.76
CA CYS A 425 -30.60 52.87 3.80
C CYS A 425 -30.39 54.31 3.31
N GLN A 426 -31.49 55.06 3.19
CA GLN A 426 -31.51 56.46 2.81
C GLN A 426 -32.12 57.31 3.92
N ALA A 427 -31.73 58.58 4.02
CA ALA A 427 -32.25 59.48 5.04
C ALA A 427 -33.78 59.58 4.92
N ASP A 428 -34.48 59.44 6.04
CA ASP A 428 -35.94 59.48 6.08
C ASP A 428 -36.44 60.89 5.72
N PRO A 429 -37.18 61.06 4.61
CA PRO A 429 -37.72 62.36 4.21
C PRO A 429 -38.70 62.94 5.25
N ILE A 430 -39.29 62.11 6.12
CA ILE A 430 -40.24 62.54 7.16
C ILE A 430 -39.51 63.18 8.35
N SER A 431 -38.28 62.74 8.66
CA SER A 431 -37.49 63.29 9.77
C SER A 431 -36.99 64.71 9.49
N THR A 432 -36.62 64.99 8.23
CA THR A 432 -36.13 66.31 7.82
C THR A 432 -37.25 67.36 7.78
N THR A 433 -38.45 67.00 7.32
CA THR A 433 -39.59 67.96 7.25
C THR A 433 -40.13 68.33 8.63
N SER A 434 -40.15 67.38 9.59
CA SER A 434 -40.62 67.64 10.95
C SER A 434 -39.66 68.56 11.74
N SER A 435 -38.35 68.45 11.53
CA SER A 435 -37.37 69.34 12.18
C SER A 435 -37.44 70.77 11.62
N TYR A 436 -37.60 70.95 10.31
CA TYR A 436 -37.80 72.28 9.72
C TYR A 436 -39.11 72.92 10.18
N LEU A 437 -40.22 72.17 10.27
CA LEU A 437 -41.49 72.70 10.78
C LEU A 437 -41.43 73.08 12.26
N LEU A 438 -40.77 72.28 13.11
CA LEU A 438 -40.57 72.66 14.52
C LEU A 438 -39.68 73.91 14.65
N THR A 439 -38.63 73.99 13.85
CA THR A 439 -37.73 75.16 13.87
C THR A 439 -38.46 76.40 13.39
N LEU A 440 -39.25 76.29 12.30
CA LEU A 440 -40.09 77.38 11.79
C LEU A 440 -41.11 77.83 12.84
N ALA A 441 -41.81 76.89 13.46
CA ALA A 441 -42.80 77.17 14.50
C ALA A 441 -42.17 77.84 15.73
N PHE A 442 -40.99 77.40 16.16
CA PHE A 442 -40.23 78.06 17.23
C PHE A 442 -39.77 79.46 16.84
N THR A 443 -39.26 79.66 15.62
CA THR A 443 -38.89 81.01 15.16
C THR A 443 -40.08 81.94 15.02
N ILE A 444 -41.24 81.45 14.57
CA ILE A 444 -42.48 82.23 14.49
C ILE A 444 -42.98 82.58 15.89
N LEU A 445 -42.96 81.62 16.83
CA LEU A 445 -43.34 81.86 18.22
C LEU A 445 -42.40 82.89 18.88
N LEU A 446 -41.08 82.80 18.62
CA LEU A 446 -40.10 83.74 19.14
C LEU A 446 -40.29 85.15 18.55
N LEU A 447 -40.60 85.25 17.25
CA LEU A 447 -40.95 86.53 16.61
C LEU A 447 -42.25 87.11 17.18
N CYS A 448 -43.27 86.28 17.42
CA CYS A 448 -44.53 86.70 18.03
C CYS A 448 -44.40 87.12 19.50
N LEU A 449 -43.36 86.69 20.21
CA LEU A 449 -43.06 87.12 21.58
C LEU A 449 -42.19 88.40 21.63
N LEU A 450 -41.60 88.81 20.51
CA LEU A 450 -40.75 90.01 20.38
C LEU A 450 -41.48 91.23 19.81
N ILE A 451 -42.72 91.06 19.35
CA ILE A 451 -43.67 92.11 18.97
C ILE A 451 -44.68 92.24 20.10
#